data_AF-A0A6A6GAY6-F1
#
_entry.id   AF-A0A6A6GAY6-F1
#
_cell.length_a   1.000
_cell.length_b   1.000
_cell.length_c   1.000
_cell.angle_alpha   90.00
_cell.angle_beta   90.00
_cell.angle_gamma   90.00
#
_symmetry.space_group_name_H-M   'P 1'
#
loop_
_entity.id
_entity.type
_entity.pdbx_description
1 polymer ?
#
loop_
_entity_poly.entity_id
_entity_poly.type
_entity_poly.pdbx_seq_one_letter_code
_entity_poly.pdbx_strand_id
1 'polypeptide(L)'
;MGCQSSREYDAAVADAKATATPRRRSRSSVNSTSSPSHSRSDSATVSDAVELPAFNIPWNERVLLACSKGNVNSLRYLLDQSGKIAVDDNLLRKMMITSVASKQKDALSYLSSRHPGLVDEKPWLLRPVHDAIFQHHAGLDMYKVLVARYPTMPIEWLNNDRCDALATVSLENDVPFAKFLIGRGASAQKARIIGIPILIILTQMEAVNIRNVDELPDPLLQQTGWMKDAANDKCDSAVETDRTAMIRLLRKHGASGTIRK
;
A
#
# COMPACT_ATOMS: atom_id res chain seq x y z
N MET A 1 28.25 -6.20 2.99
CA MET A 1 27.76 -7.28 3.86
C MET A 1 26.42 -6.82 4.44
N GLY A 2 25.36 -7.61 4.28
CA GLY A 2 24.03 -7.29 4.81
C GLY A 2 22.87 -7.41 3.81
N CYS A 3 22.77 -8.50 3.05
CA CYS A 3 21.57 -8.89 2.31
C CYS A 3 21.15 -10.31 2.71
N GLN A 4 20.74 -10.50 3.96
CA GLN A 4 20.19 -11.77 4.45
C GLN A 4 18.78 -11.64 5.04
N SER A 5 18.37 -10.47 5.53
CA SER A 5 17.09 -10.33 6.26
C SER A 5 15.83 -10.28 5.38
N SER A 6 15.94 -10.00 4.07
CA SER A 6 14.77 -9.90 3.18
C SER A 6 14.31 -11.24 2.64
N ARG A 7 15.23 -12.20 2.46
CA ARG A 7 14.91 -13.55 1.95
C ARG A 7 14.27 -14.45 3.01
N GLU A 8 14.53 -14.20 4.29
CA GLU A 8 13.92 -14.96 5.39
C GLU A 8 12.43 -14.62 5.58
N TYR A 9 12.00 -13.40 5.22
CA TYR A 9 10.60 -12.98 5.32
C TYR A 9 9.71 -13.57 4.21
N ASP A 10 10.21 -13.63 2.97
CA ASP A 10 9.45 -14.20 1.84
C ASP A 10 9.29 -15.73 1.96
N ALA A 11 10.26 -16.41 2.57
CA ALA A 11 10.20 -17.86 2.82
C ALA A 11 9.14 -18.24 3.87
N ALA A 12 8.97 -17.42 4.92
CA ALA A 12 8.02 -17.69 6.00
C ALA A 12 6.55 -17.57 5.56
N VAL A 13 6.26 -16.72 4.55
CA VAL A 13 4.90 -16.53 4.01
C VAL A 13 4.50 -17.65 3.05
N ALA A 14 5.47 -18.28 2.37
CA ALA A 14 5.22 -19.41 1.48
C ALA A 14 4.96 -20.72 2.25
N ASP A 15 5.67 -20.96 3.35
CA ASP A 15 5.55 -22.21 4.13
C ASP A 15 4.22 -22.33 4.90
N ALA A 16 3.64 -21.19 5.30
CA ALA A 16 2.32 -21.13 5.95
C ALA A 16 1.15 -21.48 5.02
N LYS A 17 1.35 -21.50 3.70
CA LYS A 17 0.34 -21.91 2.71
C LYS A 17 0.36 -23.40 2.39
N ALA A 18 1.40 -24.15 2.78
CA ALA A 18 1.60 -25.55 2.37
C ALA A 18 1.18 -26.59 3.43
N THR A 19 0.87 -26.20 4.67
CA THR A 19 0.68 -27.14 5.80
C THR A 19 -0.75 -27.21 6.36
N ALA A 20 -1.78 -26.99 5.53
CA ALA A 20 -3.18 -27.22 5.90
C ALA A 20 -3.74 -28.51 5.28
N THR A 21 -3.25 -29.67 5.73
CA THR A 21 -3.83 -30.99 5.41
C THR A 21 -4.74 -31.43 6.56
N PRO A 22 -6.03 -31.77 6.34
CA PRO A 22 -6.91 -32.20 7.42
C PRO A 22 -6.63 -33.66 7.78
N ARG A 23 -6.08 -33.89 8.98
CA ARG A 23 -5.82 -35.24 9.49
C ARG A 23 -7.08 -35.82 10.13
N ARG A 24 -7.74 -36.69 9.37
CA ARG A 24 -8.81 -37.60 9.76
C ARG A 24 -8.36 -38.48 10.95
N ARG A 25 -9.12 -38.50 12.05
CA ARG A 25 -9.07 -39.61 13.03
C ARG A 25 -10.48 -39.99 13.46
N SER A 26 -10.83 -41.22 13.08
CA SER A 26 -12.00 -41.99 13.44
C SER A 26 -12.05 -42.28 14.94
N ARG A 27 -13.22 -42.15 15.56
CA ARG A 27 -13.65 -43.01 16.67
C ARG A 27 -15.16 -43.22 16.59
N SER A 28 -15.52 -44.47 16.35
CA SER A 28 -16.85 -45.07 16.46
C SER A 28 -17.23 -45.29 17.92
N SER A 29 -18.51 -45.10 18.27
CA SER A 29 -19.39 -46.12 18.90
C SER A 29 -20.61 -45.50 19.62
N VAL A 30 -21.78 -45.70 19.02
CA VAL A 30 -23.17 -45.88 19.55
C VAL A 30 -23.65 -45.18 20.84
N ASN A 31 -24.74 -44.40 20.76
CA ASN A 31 -26.10 -44.89 21.03
C ASN A 31 -27.20 -43.86 20.69
N SER A 32 -28.35 -44.40 20.29
CA SER A 32 -29.68 -43.90 19.88
C SER A 32 -30.26 -42.80 20.81
N THR A 33 -31.20 -41.90 20.48
CA THR A 33 -32.47 -41.97 19.73
C THR A 33 -33.06 -40.54 19.54
N SER A 34 -34.04 -40.42 18.63
CA SER A 34 -35.19 -39.47 18.58
C SER A 34 -34.97 -37.97 18.25
N SER A 35 -35.43 -37.58 17.06
CA SER A 35 -35.98 -36.24 16.73
C SER A 35 -37.46 -36.15 17.20
N PRO A 36 -38.11 -34.96 17.35
CA PRO A 36 -38.37 -34.04 16.22
C PRO A 36 -38.41 -32.50 16.52
N SER A 37 -38.16 -31.74 15.45
CA SER A 37 -38.60 -30.38 15.08
C SER A 37 -39.21 -29.41 16.12
N HIS A 38 -38.68 -28.17 16.19
CA HIS A 38 -39.39 -26.94 15.75
C HIS A 38 -38.55 -25.65 15.88
N SER A 39 -38.81 -24.74 14.94
CA SER A 39 -38.69 -23.26 14.95
C SER A 39 -37.33 -22.58 15.13
N ARG A 40 -36.86 -22.02 13.99
CA ARG A 40 -36.45 -20.61 13.82
C ARG A 40 -36.40 -19.78 15.11
N SER A 41 -35.19 -19.34 15.44
CA SER A 41 -34.94 -18.04 16.07
C SER A 41 -33.59 -17.58 15.58
N ASP A 42 -33.62 -16.85 14.47
CA ASP A 42 -32.55 -15.95 14.08
C ASP A 42 -32.32 -15.00 15.27
N SER A 43 -31.15 -15.08 15.90
CA SER A 43 -30.62 -13.93 16.62
C SER A 43 -29.10 -13.94 16.51
N ALA A 44 -28.65 -12.94 15.75
CA ALA A 44 -27.27 -12.57 15.55
C ALA A 44 -26.57 -12.34 16.89
N THR A 45 -25.55 -13.13 17.17
CA THR A 45 -24.37 -12.69 17.91
C THR A 45 -23.16 -13.42 17.34
N VAL A 46 -22.73 -13.02 16.13
CA VAL A 46 -21.30 -13.14 15.81
C VAL A 46 -20.65 -12.02 16.61
N SER A 47 -20.42 -12.28 17.89
CA SER A 47 -19.52 -11.46 18.69
C SER A 47 -18.21 -11.42 17.93
N ASP A 48 -17.73 -10.21 17.62
CA ASP A 48 -16.41 -9.93 17.09
C ASP A 48 -15.36 -10.62 17.96
N ALA A 49 -15.10 -11.90 17.70
CA ALA A 49 -14.11 -12.66 18.40
C ALA A 49 -12.77 -11.99 18.07
N VAL A 50 -12.15 -11.41 19.10
CA VAL A 50 -10.80 -10.86 18.98
C VAL A 50 -9.88 -12.04 18.68
N GLU A 51 -9.66 -12.32 17.39
CA GLU A 51 -8.66 -13.28 16.95
C GLU A 51 -7.28 -12.70 17.29
N LEU A 52 -6.84 -12.98 18.51
CA LEU A 52 -5.53 -12.55 18.97
C LEU A 52 -4.47 -13.40 18.26
N PRO A 53 -3.41 -12.76 17.73
CA PRO A 53 -2.26 -13.50 17.23
C PRO A 53 -1.65 -14.34 18.35
N ALA A 54 -1.17 -15.54 17.99
CA ALA A 54 -0.68 -16.56 18.92
C ALA A 54 0.25 -15.98 19.99
N PHE A 55 0.08 -16.44 21.25
CA PHE A 55 0.77 -15.86 22.41
C PHE A 55 2.30 -16.06 22.39
N ASN A 56 2.80 -17.00 21.58
CA ASN A 56 4.24 -17.31 21.47
C ASN A 56 5.01 -16.37 20.52
N ILE A 57 4.35 -15.38 19.93
CA ILE A 57 4.96 -14.39 19.04
C ILE A 57 5.31 -13.13 19.85
N PRO A 58 6.50 -12.51 19.66
CA PRO A 58 6.84 -11.23 20.29
C PRO A 58 5.75 -10.16 20.09
N TRP A 59 5.52 -9.31 21.09
CA TRP A 59 4.43 -8.34 21.04
C TRP A 59 4.50 -7.41 19.81
N ASN A 60 5.68 -6.96 19.41
CA ASN A 60 5.86 -6.15 18.19
C ASN A 60 5.34 -6.87 16.94
N GLU A 61 5.68 -8.15 16.78
CA GLU A 61 5.22 -8.97 15.64
C GLU A 61 3.71 -9.23 15.71
N ARG A 62 3.14 -9.40 16.90
CA ARG A 62 1.68 -9.52 17.10
C ARG A 62 0.95 -8.27 16.62
N VAL A 63 1.46 -7.09 16.96
CA VAL A 63 0.86 -5.81 16.53
C VAL A 63 0.99 -5.63 15.01
N LEU A 64 2.15 -5.95 14.42
CA LEU A 64 2.33 -5.89 12.96
C LEU A 64 1.41 -6.88 12.23
N LEU A 65 1.20 -8.07 12.78
CA LEU A 65 0.26 -9.06 12.22
C LEU A 65 -1.19 -8.58 12.31
N ALA A 66 -1.58 -7.91 13.39
CA ALA A 66 -2.90 -7.28 13.48
C ALA A 66 -3.07 -6.17 12.43
N CYS A 67 -2.01 -5.38 12.20
CA CYS A 67 -1.98 -4.33 11.16
C CYS A 67 -2.09 -4.91 9.75
N SER A 68 -1.39 -6.01 9.45
CA SER A 68 -1.41 -6.64 8.12
C SER A 68 -2.72 -7.36 7.81
N LYS A 69 -3.40 -7.88 8.84
CA LYS A 69 -4.73 -8.49 8.72
C LYS A 69 -5.88 -7.48 8.77
N GLY A 70 -5.61 -6.22 9.14
CA GLY A 70 -6.67 -5.22 9.32
C GLY A 70 -7.55 -5.47 10.54
N ASN A 71 -7.13 -6.31 11.49
CA ASN A 71 -7.92 -6.62 12.69
C ASN A 71 -7.79 -5.48 13.72
N VAL A 72 -8.63 -4.46 13.57
CA VAL A 72 -8.66 -3.26 14.42
C VAL A 72 -8.97 -3.60 15.88
N ASN A 73 -9.77 -4.62 16.16
CA ASN A 73 -10.10 -5.03 17.52
C ASN A 73 -8.88 -5.64 18.23
N SER A 74 -8.15 -6.54 17.56
CA SER A 74 -6.88 -7.08 18.07
C SER A 74 -5.83 -5.98 18.20
N LEU A 75 -5.74 -5.07 17.23
CA LEU A 75 -4.83 -3.94 17.27
C LEU A 75 -5.12 -3.02 18.47
N ARG A 76 -6.39 -2.67 18.68
CA ARG A 76 -6.84 -1.88 19.83
C ARG A 76 -6.50 -2.56 21.14
N TYR A 77 -6.86 -3.83 21.28
CA TYR A 77 -6.55 -4.61 22.47
C TYR A 77 -5.05 -4.63 22.76
N LEU A 78 -4.21 -4.91 21.75
CA LEU A 78 -2.76 -5.00 21.93
C LEU A 78 -2.13 -3.65 22.33
N LEU A 79 -2.62 -2.53 21.79
CA LEU A 79 -2.13 -1.19 22.11
C LEU A 79 -2.69 -0.65 23.44
N ASP A 80 -3.88 -1.08 23.86
CA ASP A 80 -4.45 -0.66 25.15
C ASP A 80 -3.85 -1.47 26.31
N GLN A 81 -3.47 -2.73 26.06
CA GLN A 81 -2.71 -3.55 27.00
C GLN A 81 -1.23 -3.11 27.12
N SER A 82 -0.76 -2.19 26.29
CA SER A 82 0.65 -1.77 26.25
C SER A 82 1.06 -0.83 27.39
N GLY A 83 0.31 -0.76 28.51
CA GLY A 83 0.71 -0.03 29.72
C GLY A 83 2.08 -0.43 30.30
N LYS A 84 2.73 -1.47 29.76
CA LYS A 84 4.10 -1.90 30.07
C LYS A 84 5.11 -1.71 28.92
N ILE A 85 4.68 -1.47 27.68
CA ILE A 85 5.55 -1.38 26.49
C ILE A 85 5.17 -0.12 25.72
N ALA A 86 6.07 0.87 25.73
CA ALA A 86 5.89 2.09 24.95
C ALA A 86 5.97 1.76 23.44
N VAL A 87 4.98 2.21 22.67
CA VAL A 87 5.10 2.27 21.22
C VAL A 87 6.10 3.37 20.91
N ASP A 88 7.29 3.00 20.44
CA ASP A 88 8.23 3.97 19.90
C ASP A 88 7.86 4.39 18.47
N ASP A 89 8.48 5.46 18.00
CA ASP A 89 8.24 6.01 16.66
C ASP A 89 8.57 5.02 15.54
N ASN A 90 9.55 4.13 15.77
CA ASN A 90 9.97 3.15 14.78
C ASN A 90 8.91 2.06 14.60
N LEU A 91 8.33 1.57 15.70
CA LEU A 91 7.24 0.62 15.68
C LEU A 91 5.98 1.25 15.08
N LEU A 92 5.60 2.47 15.49
CA LEU A 92 4.46 3.17 14.92
C LEU A 92 4.59 3.32 13.39
N ARG A 93 5.78 3.74 12.92
CA ARG A 93 6.07 3.82 11.49
C ARG A 93 5.92 2.47 10.81
N LYS A 94 6.50 1.40 11.37
CA LYS A 94 6.36 0.04 10.82
C LYS A 94 4.90 -0.39 10.73
N MET A 95 4.11 -0.15 11.78
CA MET A 95 2.69 -0.49 11.80
C MET A 95 1.91 0.22 10.70
N MET A 96 2.12 1.52 10.52
CA MET A 96 1.45 2.30 9.46
C MET A 96 1.88 1.81 8.06
N ILE A 97 3.18 1.58 7.83
CA ILE A 97 3.68 1.02 6.56
C ILE A 97 3.10 -0.37 6.32
N THR A 98 3.07 -1.25 7.32
CA THR A 98 2.49 -2.59 7.20
C THR A 98 1.01 -2.55 6.84
N SER A 99 0.24 -1.64 7.44
CA SER A 99 -1.16 -1.42 7.06
C SER A 99 -1.30 -0.95 5.61
N VAL A 100 -0.43 -0.05 5.15
CA VAL A 100 -0.41 0.41 3.75
C VAL A 100 -0.04 -0.72 2.78
N ALA A 101 1.07 -1.42 3.03
CA ALA A 101 1.56 -2.52 2.20
C ALA A 101 0.54 -3.67 2.09
N SER A 102 -0.21 -3.91 3.18
CA SER A 102 -1.26 -4.93 3.22
C SER A 102 -2.64 -4.41 2.81
N LYS A 103 -2.73 -3.14 2.36
CA LYS A 103 -3.97 -2.45 1.93
C LYS A 103 -5.08 -2.44 2.99
N GLN A 104 -4.70 -2.43 4.27
CA GLN A 104 -5.60 -2.42 5.42
C GLN A 104 -5.98 -1.00 5.85
N LYS A 105 -6.96 -0.42 5.15
CA LYS A 105 -7.41 0.96 5.34
C LYS A 105 -7.87 1.24 6.77
N ASP A 106 -8.60 0.31 7.39
CA ASP A 106 -9.18 0.52 8.71
C ASP A 106 -8.12 0.50 9.81
N ALA A 107 -7.08 -0.32 9.66
CA ALA A 107 -5.92 -0.29 10.53
C ALA A 107 -5.16 1.04 10.41
N LEU A 108 -4.92 1.53 9.19
CA LEU A 108 -4.29 2.84 9.00
C LEU A 108 -5.14 3.97 9.60
N SER A 109 -6.45 3.93 9.39
CA SER A 109 -7.40 4.91 9.93
C SER A 109 -7.38 4.93 11.46
N TYR A 110 -7.39 3.75 12.09
CA TYR A 110 -7.30 3.62 13.54
C TYR A 110 -5.98 4.20 14.09
N LEU A 111 -4.84 3.83 13.49
CA LEU A 111 -3.53 4.34 13.90
C LEU A 111 -3.43 5.86 13.74
N SER A 112 -3.88 6.39 12.60
CA SER A 112 -3.87 7.83 12.35
C SER A 112 -4.80 8.58 13.32
N SER A 113 -5.91 7.96 13.73
CA SER A 113 -6.82 8.52 14.73
C SER A 113 -6.19 8.57 16.12
N ARG A 114 -5.38 7.58 16.50
CA ARG A 114 -4.67 7.55 17.79
C ARG A 114 -3.52 8.57 17.88
N HIS A 115 -3.02 9.06 16.75
CA HIS A 115 -1.88 9.98 16.66
C HIS A 115 -2.20 11.25 15.85
N PRO A 116 -3.13 12.14 16.29
CA PRO A 116 -3.53 13.34 15.55
C PRO A 116 -2.38 14.29 15.20
N GLY A 117 -1.40 14.47 16.09
CA GLY A 117 -0.32 15.46 15.96
C GLY A 117 0.87 15.01 15.13
N LEU A 118 0.80 13.84 14.47
CA LEU A 118 1.97 13.20 13.86
C LEU A 118 2.65 14.05 12.78
N VAL A 119 1.88 14.84 12.02
CA VAL A 119 2.44 15.76 11.01
C VAL A 119 3.24 16.89 11.63
N ASP A 120 2.71 17.50 12.69
CA ASP A 120 3.28 18.70 13.29
C ASP A 120 4.45 18.35 14.21
N GLU A 121 4.35 17.23 14.93
CA GLU A 121 5.37 16.77 15.87
C GLU A 121 6.49 16.00 15.17
N LYS A 122 6.14 15.15 14.18
CA LYS A 122 7.04 14.13 13.62
C LYS A 122 6.80 13.90 12.11
N PRO A 123 6.94 14.93 11.25
CA PRO A 123 6.68 14.81 9.81
C PRO A 123 7.53 13.72 9.12
N TRP A 124 8.73 13.44 9.66
CA TRP A 124 9.62 12.37 9.16
C TRP A 124 9.06 10.96 9.36
N LEU A 125 8.09 10.76 10.26
CA LEU A 125 7.41 9.47 10.47
C LEU A 125 6.37 9.24 9.38
N LEU A 126 5.67 10.30 8.95
CA LEU A 126 4.60 10.20 7.96
C LEU A 126 5.12 10.06 6.52
N ARG A 127 6.28 10.65 6.20
CA ARG A 127 6.88 10.57 4.86
C ARG A 127 7.07 9.12 4.35
N PRO A 128 7.68 8.19 5.11
CA PRO A 128 7.73 6.78 4.70
C PRO A 128 6.37 6.10 4.51
N VAL A 129 5.35 6.50 5.27
CA VAL A 129 3.98 5.96 5.12
C VAL A 129 3.35 6.47 3.82
N HIS A 130 3.56 7.75 3.53
CA HIS A 130 3.17 8.37 2.27
C HIS A 130 3.84 7.66 1.09
N ASP A 131 5.15 7.44 1.14
CA ASP A 131 5.91 6.78 0.06
C ASP A 131 5.46 5.32 -0.14
N ALA A 132 5.15 4.62 0.95
CA ALA A 132 4.63 3.24 0.91
C ALA A 132 3.31 3.13 0.12
N ILE A 133 2.49 4.19 0.05
CA ILE A 133 1.22 4.16 -0.72
C ILE A 133 1.51 3.97 -2.20
N PHE A 134 2.53 4.66 -2.71
CA PHE A 134 2.93 4.62 -4.10
C PHE A 134 3.76 3.37 -4.39
N GLN A 135 4.69 3.00 -3.51
CA GLN A 135 5.52 1.79 -3.67
C GLN A 135 4.70 0.49 -3.66
N HIS A 136 3.61 0.43 -2.90
CA HIS A 136 2.79 -0.78 -2.79
C HIS A 136 1.45 -0.69 -3.52
N HIS A 137 1.26 0.33 -4.35
CA HIS A 137 0.01 0.56 -5.10
C HIS A 137 -1.22 0.42 -4.20
N ALA A 138 -1.18 1.07 -3.03
CA ALA A 138 -2.23 0.97 -2.01
C ALA A 138 -3.50 1.75 -2.39
N GLY A 139 -3.41 2.58 -3.43
CA GLY A 139 -4.54 3.26 -4.07
C GLY A 139 -5.01 4.53 -3.39
N LEU A 140 -5.92 5.23 -4.08
CA LEU A 140 -6.45 6.52 -3.67
C LEU A 140 -7.14 6.50 -2.29
N ASP A 141 -7.86 5.43 -1.95
CA ASP A 141 -8.60 5.38 -0.69
C ASP A 141 -7.69 5.35 0.53
N MET A 142 -6.51 4.73 0.40
CA MET A 142 -5.48 4.77 1.45
C MET A 142 -4.91 6.18 1.60
N TYR A 143 -4.66 6.85 0.48
CA TYR A 143 -4.17 8.24 0.48
C TYR A 143 -5.18 9.21 1.10
N LYS A 144 -6.48 9.01 0.82
CA LYS A 144 -7.55 9.80 1.43
C LYS A 144 -7.58 9.67 2.95
N VAL A 145 -7.28 8.50 3.52
CA VAL A 145 -7.20 8.34 4.99
C VAL A 145 -6.12 9.26 5.57
N LEU A 146 -4.92 9.25 4.97
CA LEU A 146 -3.84 10.12 5.44
C LEU A 146 -4.23 11.58 5.32
N VAL A 147 -4.65 12.03 4.14
CA VAL A 147 -4.99 13.44 3.91
C VAL A 147 -6.17 13.93 4.76
N ALA A 148 -7.17 13.08 5.00
CA ALA A 148 -8.29 13.43 5.86
C ALA A 148 -7.84 13.65 7.31
N ARG A 149 -6.88 12.86 7.79
CA ARG A 149 -6.32 13.01 9.13
C ARG A 149 -5.26 14.12 9.21
N TYR A 150 -4.54 14.33 8.12
CA TYR A 150 -3.34 15.14 8.02
C TYR A 150 -3.47 16.12 6.84
N PRO A 151 -4.36 17.12 6.93
CA PRO A 151 -4.68 17.99 5.80
C PRO A 151 -3.51 18.89 5.38
N THR A 152 -2.58 19.18 6.31
CA THR A 152 -1.35 19.96 6.10
C THR A 152 -0.21 19.13 5.50
N MET A 153 -0.40 17.82 5.30
CA MET A 153 0.58 16.95 4.66
C MET A 153 0.95 17.49 3.26
N PRO A 154 2.22 17.88 3.04
CA PRO A 154 2.73 18.31 1.76
C PRO A 154 2.60 17.23 0.69
N ILE A 155 2.14 17.64 -0.48
CA ILE A 155 1.98 16.77 -1.66
C ILE A 155 3.34 16.42 -2.27
N GLU A 156 4.31 17.33 -2.10
CA GLU A 156 5.68 17.24 -2.65
C GLU A 156 6.62 16.42 -1.74
N TRP A 157 6.10 15.62 -0.80
CA TRP A 157 6.95 14.80 0.07
C TRP A 157 7.67 13.65 -0.64
N LEU A 158 7.33 13.37 -1.91
CA LEU A 158 8.26 12.63 -2.77
C LEU A 158 9.40 13.55 -3.13
N ASN A 159 10.56 13.21 -2.59
CA ASN A 159 11.75 14.00 -2.81
C ASN A 159 12.96 13.10 -2.63
N ASN A 160 13.08 12.14 -3.55
CA ASN A 160 14.36 11.88 -4.16
C ASN A 160 14.17 12.28 -5.63
N ASP A 161 15.22 12.80 -6.30
CA ASP A 161 15.20 13.40 -7.66
C ASP A 161 14.66 12.50 -8.81
N ARG A 162 14.00 11.39 -8.48
CA ARG A 162 13.67 10.28 -9.35
C ARG A 162 12.17 10.04 -9.57
N CYS A 163 11.24 10.46 -8.71
CA CYS A 163 9.81 10.16 -8.94
C CYS A 163 8.83 11.05 -8.15
N ASP A 164 7.88 11.69 -8.83
CA ASP A 164 6.78 12.45 -8.22
C ASP A 164 5.49 11.62 -8.08
N ALA A 165 4.65 11.87 -7.07
CA ALA A 165 3.40 11.14 -6.80
C ALA A 165 2.49 11.16 -8.02
N LEU A 166 2.29 12.36 -8.57
CA LEU A 166 1.47 12.55 -9.74
C LEU A 166 2.03 11.79 -10.93
N ALA A 167 3.36 11.70 -11.03
CA ALA A 167 4.00 10.97 -12.11
C ALA A 167 3.84 9.45 -11.95
N THR A 168 4.00 8.91 -10.74
CA THR A 168 3.76 7.49 -10.42
C THR A 168 2.34 7.06 -10.77
N VAL A 169 1.32 7.78 -10.25
CA VAL A 169 -0.08 7.43 -10.55
C VAL A 169 -0.43 7.63 -12.03
N SER A 170 0.30 8.52 -12.71
CA SER A 170 0.13 8.75 -14.14
C SER A 170 0.66 7.59 -14.97
N LEU A 171 1.79 6.97 -14.59
CA LEU A 171 2.29 5.75 -15.23
C LEU A 171 1.33 4.58 -15.07
N GLU A 172 0.75 4.44 -13.89
CA GLU A 172 -0.26 3.44 -13.57
C GLU A 172 -1.61 3.70 -14.24
N ASN A 173 -1.74 4.86 -14.92
CA ASN A 173 -2.98 5.34 -15.55
C ASN A 173 -4.17 5.45 -14.55
N ASP A 174 -3.90 5.71 -13.26
CA ASP A 174 -4.93 5.94 -12.24
C ASP A 174 -5.45 7.39 -12.34
N VAL A 175 -6.33 7.61 -13.32
CA VAL A 175 -6.95 8.91 -13.60
C VAL A 175 -7.70 9.48 -12.37
N PRO A 176 -8.50 8.71 -11.59
CA PRO A 176 -9.11 9.21 -10.36
C PRO A 176 -8.09 9.74 -9.36
N PHE A 177 -6.99 9.02 -9.13
CA PHE A 177 -5.97 9.45 -8.18
C PHE A 177 -5.20 10.67 -8.69
N ALA A 178 -4.84 10.70 -9.97
CA ALA A 178 -4.21 11.87 -10.58
C ALA A 178 -5.09 13.12 -10.46
N LYS A 179 -6.40 13.01 -10.73
CA LYS A 179 -7.35 14.12 -10.53
C LYS A 179 -7.37 14.60 -9.08
N PHE A 180 -7.35 13.67 -8.13
CA PHE A 180 -7.32 14.01 -6.72
C PHE A 180 -6.05 14.78 -6.34
N LEU A 181 -4.88 14.32 -6.78
CA LEU A 181 -3.60 14.99 -6.51
C LEU A 181 -3.54 16.38 -7.12
N ILE A 182 -3.94 16.54 -8.39
CA ILE A 182 -4.02 17.86 -9.05
C ILE A 182 -5.00 18.76 -8.29
N GLY A 183 -6.17 18.25 -7.90
CA GLY A 183 -7.15 18.99 -7.10
C GLY A 183 -6.64 19.46 -5.74
N ARG A 184 -5.60 18.80 -5.20
CA ARG A 184 -4.91 19.23 -3.98
C ARG A 184 -3.75 20.20 -4.24
N GLY A 185 -3.34 20.40 -5.48
CA GLY A 185 -2.26 21.33 -5.85
C GLY A 185 -1.02 20.67 -6.46
N ALA A 186 -1.04 19.37 -6.77
CA ALA A 186 0.06 18.75 -7.52
C ALA A 186 0.22 19.41 -8.90
N SER A 187 1.45 19.79 -9.25
CA SER A 187 1.74 20.46 -10.52
C SER A 187 2.01 19.44 -11.63
N ALA A 188 1.06 19.31 -12.57
CA ALA A 188 1.24 18.48 -13.76
C ALA A 188 2.43 18.92 -14.63
N GLN A 189 2.83 20.19 -14.56
CA GLN A 189 4.02 20.72 -15.24
C GLN A 189 5.34 20.22 -14.62
N LYS A 190 5.35 20.01 -13.30
CA LYS A 190 6.54 19.56 -12.57
C LYS A 190 6.66 18.04 -12.51
N ALA A 191 5.56 17.32 -12.67
CA ALA A 191 5.50 15.86 -12.60
C ALA A 191 6.54 15.18 -13.50
N ARG A 192 7.51 14.52 -12.88
CA ARG A 192 8.67 13.90 -13.52
C ARG A 192 8.94 12.50 -12.99
N ILE A 193 9.57 11.71 -13.85
CA ILE A 193 10.15 10.40 -13.55
C ILE A 193 11.56 10.41 -14.09
N ILE A 194 12.54 10.23 -13.20
CA ILE A 194 13.97 10.37 -13.47
C ILE A 194 14.25 11.66 -14.27
N GLY A 195 13.73 12.79 -13.77
CA GLY A 195 13.91 14.11 -14.40
C GLY A 195 13.12 14.34 -15.70
N ILE A 196 12.54 13.31 -16.33
CA ILE A 196 11.76 13.44 -17.56
C ILE A 196 10.30 13.81 -17.24
N PRO A 197 9.73 14.85 -17.88
CA PRO A 197 8.31 15.16 -17.73
C PRO A 197 7.43 13.94 -18.07
N ILE A 198 6.53 13.58 -17.16
CA ILE A 198 5.69 12.38 -17.31
C ILE A 198 4.85 12.39 -18.59
N LEU A 199 4.44 13.57 -19.05
CA LEU A 199 3.67 13.70 -20.28
C LEU A 199 4.45 13.18 -21.50
N ILE A 200 5.77 13.39 -21.55
CA ILE A 200 6.62 12.88 -22.65
C ILE A 200 6.59 11.35 -22.63
N ILE A 201 6.84 10.75 -21.46
CA ILE A 201 6.84 9.29 -21.30
C ILE A 201 5.49 8.70 -21.75
N LEU A 202 4.37 9.21 -21.22
CA LEU A 202 3.05 8.68 -21.58
C LEU A 202 2.72 8.83 -23.07
N THR A 203 3.09 9.97 -23.69
CA THR A 203 2.85 10.16 -25.13
C THR A 203 3.66 9.20 -26.00
N GLN A 204 4.88 8.87 -25.59
CA GLN A 204 5.71 7.89 -26.28
C GLN A 204 5.17 6.48 -26.07
N MET A 205 4.74 6.16 -24.85
CA MET A 205 4.12 4.88 -24.55
C MET A 205 2.85 4.64 -25.37
N GLU A 206 2.01 5.68 -25.50
CA GLU A 206 0.80 5.64 -26.33
C GLU A 206 1.14 5.50 -27.82
N ALA A 207 2.13 6.25 -28.32
CA ALA A 207 2.51 6.24 -29.74
C ALA A 207 3.10 4.90 -30.21
N VAL A 208 3.87 4.23 -29.34
CA VAL A 208 4.50 2.94 -29.63
C VAL A 208 3.63 1.76 -29.14
N ASN A 209 2.50 2.06 -28.49
CA ASN A 209 1.62 1.06 -27.86
C ASN A 209 2.38 0.11 -26.90
N ILE A 210 3.32 0.67 -26.14
CA ILE A 210 4.12 -0.07 -25.15
C ILE A 210 3.47 0.02 -23.77
N ARG A 211 3.63 -1.05 -23.00
CA ARG A 211 2.93 -1.21 -21.71
C ARG A 211 3.79 -0.79 -20.55
N ASN A 212 5.10 -1.04 -20.65
CA ASN A 212 6.06 -0.78 -19.59
C ASN A 212 7.09 0.28 -20.01
N VAL A 213 7.58 1.05 -19.05
CA VAL A 213 8.64 2.06 -19.24
C VAL A 213 9.94 1.40 -19.71
N ASP A 214 10.17 0.14 -19.31
CA ASP A 214 11.35 -0.65 -19.74
C ASP A 214 11.35 -0.96 -21.25
N GLU A 215 10.21 -0.83 -21.92
CA GLU A 215 10.05 -1.05 -23.37
C GLU A 215 10.25 0.24 -24.17
N LEU A 216 10.61 1.36 -23.52
CA LEU A 216 10.88 2.62 -24.21
C LEU A 216 12.10 2.49 -25.12
N PRO A 217 12.10 3.17 -26.29
CA PRO A 217 13.24 3.18 -27.20
C PRO A 217 14.55 3.61 -26.51
N ASP A 218 15.65 2.93 -26.86
CA ASP A 218 17.00 3.16 -26.34
C ASP A 218 17.44 4.64 -26.26
N PRO A 219 17.10 5.54 -27.22
CA PRO A 219 17.45 6.96 -27.10
C PRO A 219 16.86 7.64 -25.86
N LEU A 220 15.65 7.24 -25.42
CA LEU A 220 15.04 7.75 -24.20
C LEU A 220 15.68 7.10 -22.96
N LEU A 221 15.98 5.80 -23.00
CA LEU A 221 16.69 5.10 -21.92
C LEU A 221 18.13 5.61 -21.71
N GLN A 222 18.81 6.01 -22.79
CA GLN A 222 20.13 6.63 -22.73
C GLN A 222 20.06 8.05 -22.18
N GLN A 223 18.99 8.80 -22.49
CA GLN A 223 18.77 10.14 -21.97
C GLN A 223 18.37 10.14 -20.47
N THR A 224 17.80 9.04 -19.95
CA THR A 224 17.46 8.86 -18.53
C THR A 224 18.60 8.29 -17.67
N GLY A 225 19.70 7.82 -18.27
CA GLY A 225 20.71 7.06 -17.54
C GLY A 225 20.20 5.69 -17.05
N TRP A 226 19.11 5.18 -17.62
CA TRP A 226 18.62 3.81 -17.38
C TRP A 226 19.46 2.81 -18.17
N MET A 227 20.67 2.52 -17.69
CA MET A 227 21.35 1.29 -18.04
C MET A 227 21.50 0.40 -16.80
N LYS A 228 20.83 -0.76 -16.89
CA LYS A 228 21.10 -2.03 -16.18
C LYS A 228 21.33 -1.93 -14.68
N ASP A 229 20.23 -1.83 -13.93
CA ASP A 229 20.04 -2.56 -12.67
C ASP A 229 18.55 -2.98 -12.57
N ALA A 230 18.02 -3.52 -13.67
CA ALA A 230 16.68 -4.13 -13.73
C ALA A 230 16.74 -5.54 -13.13
N ALA A 231 17.02 -5.62 -11.83
CA ALA A 231 16.75 -6.79 -11.05
C ALA A 231 15.84 -6.35 -9.90
N ASN A 232 14.58 -6.75 -10.00
CA ASN A 232 13.63 -6.82 -8.88
C ASN A 232 12.74 -5.59 -8.62
N ASP A 233 11.94 -5.17 -9.61
CA ASP A 233 10.52 -4.88 -9.35
C ASP A 233 9.73 -4.91 -10.65
N LYS A 234 8.94 -5.97 -10.86
CA LYS A 234 8.07 -6.09 -12.03
C LYS A 234 6.80 -5.28 -11.78
N CYS A 235 6.60 -4.23 -12.56
CA CYS A 235 5.30 -3.58 -12.74
C CYS A 235 4.35 -4.52 -13.53
N ASP A 236 3.90 -5.60 -12.90
CA ASP A 236 2.87 -6.49 -13.46
C ASP A 236 1.47 -5.93 -13.13
N SER A 237 1.05 -4.88 -13.83
CA SER A 237 -0.37 -4.52 -13.93
C SER A 237 -0.76 -4.37 -15.39
N ALA A 238 -1.11 -5.49 -16.00
CA ALA A 238 -1.71 -5.55 -17.33
C ALA A 238 -3.16 -5.04 -17.28
N VAL A 239 -3.34 -3.74 -17.44
CA VAL A 239 -4.59 -3.18 -17.94
C VAL A 239 -4.28 -2.55 -19.28
N GLU A 240 -4.98 -2.99 -20.31
CA GLU A 240 -5.00 -2.36 -21.62
C GLU A 240 -5.47 -0.92 -21.43
N THR A 241 -4.51 -0.01 -21.30
CA THR A 241 -4.77 1.34 -20.79
C THR A 241 -4.58 2.31 -21.92
N ASP A 242 -5.71 2.68 -22.52
CA ASP A 242 -5.83 3.96 -23.21
C ASP A 242 -5.35 5.06 -22.25
N ARG A 243 -4.14 5.59 -22.50
CA ARG A 243 -3.55 6.67 -21.69
C ARG A 243 -4.06 8.02 -22.16
N THR A 244 -4.91 8.07 -23.18
CA THR A 244 -5.45 9.32 -23.72
C THR A 244 -6.16 10.15 -22.64
N ALA A 245 -6.89 9.51 -21.72
CA ALA A 245 -7.54 10.21 -20.61
C ALA A 245 -6.51 10.90 -19.69
N MET A 246 -5.43 10.21 -19.33
CA MET A 246 -4.34 10.74 -18.51
C MET A 246 -3.56 11.84 -19.24
N ILE A 247 -3.22 11.62 -20.52
CA ILE A 247 -2.53 12.60 -21.37
C ILE A 247 -3.38 13.88 -21.49
N ARG A 248 -4.69 13.75 -21.75
CA ARG A 248 -5.62 14.89 -21.80
C ARG A 248 -5.69 15.62 -20.46
N LEU A 249 -5.75 14.88 -19.34
CA LEU A 249 -5.76 15.45 -18.00
C LEU A 249 -4.49 16.28 -17.75
N LEU A 250 -3.31 15.72 -17.98
CA LEU A 250 -2.03 16.40 -17.76
C LEU A 250 -1.89 17.65 -18.64
N ARG A 251 -2.25 17.56 -19.94
CA ARG A 251 -2.26 18.72 -20.86
C ARG A 251 -3.19 19.82 -20.40
N LYS A 252 -4.41 19.47 -19.95
CA LYS A 252 -5.39 20.43 -19.41
C LYS A 252 -4.83 21.19 -18.20
N HIS A 253 -3.95 20.57 -17.44
CA HIS A 253 -3.32 21.15 -16.25
C HIS A 253 -1.88 21.67 -16.51
N GLY A 254 -1.53 21.97 -17.76
CA GLY A 254 -0.31 22.71 -18.11
C GLY A 254 0.96 21.87 -18.22
N ALA A 255 0.86 20.54 -18.25
CA ALA A 255 2.00 19.70 -18.61
C ALA A 255 2.41 19.97 -20.07
N SER A 256 3.71 20.16 -20.32
CA SER A 256 4.26 20.35 -21.67
C SER A 256 5.01 19.10 -22.13
N GLY A 257 4.87 18.77 -23.41
CA GLY A 257 5.62 17.68 -24.06
C GLY A 257 7.05 18.08 -24.46
N THR A 258 7.53 19.26 -24.09
CA THR A 258 8.84 19.77 -24.46
C THR A 258 9.83 19.68 -23.30
N ILE A 259 10.98 19.04 -23.53
CA ILE A 259 12.14 19.15 -22.64
C ILE A 259 12.66 20.58 -22.74
N ARG A 260 12.49 21.41 -21.70
CA ARG A 260 13.16 22.71 -21.66
C ARG A 260 14.66 22.44 -21.52
N LYS A 261 15.43 22.88 -22.53
CA LYS A 261 16.89 22.87 -22.54
C LYS A 261 17.45 23.85 -21.52
#